data_AF-A0A5K0W621-F1
#
_entry.id   AF-A0A5K0W621-F1
#
_cell.length_a   1.000
_cell.length_b   1.000
_cell.length_c   1.000
_cell.angle_alpha   90.00
_cell.angle_beta   90.00
_cell.angle_gamma   90.00
#
_symmetry.space_group_name_H-M   'P 1'
#
loop_
_entity.id
_entity.type
_entity.pdbx_description
1 polymer ?
#
loop_
_entity_poly.entity_id
_entity_poly.type
_entity_poly.pdbx_seq_one_letter_code
_entity_poly.pdbx_strand_id
1 'polypeptide(L)'
;MEEGKYKSRAPNSLKNGGGFLLEMQPNTANSRKASEFSPAAAGPPVPPPSAPSSSPLLERFRAFLREREEEMGVSSEGPSQEEIVDLYRLALLELTFNSKPIITDLTIIAGEQLAFGKGIAAVICSRIVQ
;
A
#
# COMPACT_ATOMS: atom_id res chain seq x y z
N MET A 1 42.23 39.33 -25.33
CA MET A 1 43.60 39.14 -24.82
C MET A 1 43.44 39.09 -23.31
N GLU A 2 43.51 37.99 -22.57
CA GLU A 2 44.25 36.71 -22.65
C GLU A 2 43.54 35.79 -21.63
N GLU A 3 42.87 34.70 -22.03
CA GLU A 3 43.35 33.31 -22.11
C GLU A 3 43.87 32.68 -20.79
N GLY A 4 43.25 31.55 -20.40
CA GLY A 4 43.86 30.49 -19.59
C GLY A 4 43.69 30.61 -18.07
N LYS A 5 43.40 29.56 -17.30
CA LYS A 5 43.72 28.16 -17.54
C LYS A 5 42.88 27.27 -16.62
N TYR A 6 41.96 26.55 -17.23
CA TYR A 6 41.29 25.38 -16.66
C TYR A 6 42.34 24.44 -16.09
N LYS A 7 42.21 24.10 -14.81
CA LYS A 7 43.12 23.16 -14.15
C LYS A 7 42.73 21.74 -14.59
N SER A 8 43.23 21.36 -15.76
CA SER A 8 43.32 19.97 -16.22
C SER A 8 44.09 19.15 -15.18
N ARG A 9 43.45 18.10 -14.67
CA ARG A 9 44.15 16.97 -14.03
C ARG A 9 43.66 15.69 -14.69
N ALA A 10 44.42 15.23 -15.68
CA ALA A 10 44.40 13.86 -16.17
C ALA A 10 45.68 13.15 -15.64
N PRO A 11 45.87 11.85 -15.92
CA PRO A 11 45.16 10.73 -15.31
C PRO A 11 46.14 9.79 -14.60
N ASN A 12 45.81 9.33 -13.39
CA ASN A 12 46.58 8.27 -12.75
C ASN A 12 46.05 6.92 -13.24
N SER A 13 46.64 6.44 -14.33
CA SER A 13 46.60 5.04 -14.73
C SER A 13 47.61 4.28 -13.86
N LEU A 14 47.14 3.47 -12.92
CA LEU A 14 47.91 2.33 -12.44
C LEU A 14 47.05 1.08 -12.59
N LYS A 15 47.60 0.18 -13.39
CA LYS A 15 47.07 -1.09 -13.83
C LYS A 15 47.16 -2.11 -12.69
N ASN A 16 46.43 -3.21 -12.89
CA ASN A 16 46.36 -4.47 -12.15
C ASN A 16 45.04 -4.53 -11.36
N GLY A 17 44.06 -5.34 -11.75
CA GLY A 17 44.18 -6.70 -12.25
C GLY A 17 43.26 -7.54 -11.37
N GLY A 18 42.09 -7.90 -11.87
CA GLY A 18 41.05 -8.57 -11.11
C GLY A 18 39.78 -8.58 -11.91
N GLY A 19 39.75 -9.42 -12.95
CA GLY A 19 38.56 -9.66 -13.74
C GLY A 19 37.44 -10.19 -12.83
N PHE A 20 36.42 -9.37 -12.61
CA PHE A 20 35.12 -9.87 -12.21
C PHE A 20 34.32 -10.01 -13.51
N LEU A 21 34.57 -11.12 -14.19
CA LEU A 21 33.72 -11.60 -15.27
C LEU A 21 32.33 -11.76 -14.65
N LEU A 22 31.37 -10.92 -15.03
CA LEU A 22 29.96 -11.17 -14.73
C LEU A 22 29.57 -12.41 -15.55
N GLU A 23 29.84 -13.58 -14.98
CA GLU A 23 29.38 -14.85 -15.49
C GLU A 23 27.85 -14.80 -15.46
N MET A 24 27.26 -14.68 -16.65
CA MET A 24 25.84 -14.98 -16.85
C MET A 24 25.65 -16.44 -16.48
N GLN A 25 25.24 -16.69 -15.23
CA GLN A 25 24.86 -18.03 -14.81
C GLN A 25 23.62 -18.46 -15.61
N PRO A 26 23.68 -19.57 -16.36
CA PRO A 26 22.48 -20.12 -16.97
C PRO A 26 21.52 -20.54 -15.86
N ASN A 27 20.30 -20.00 -15.92
CA ASN A 27 19.17 -20.40 -15.11
C ASN A 27 19.06 -21.93 -15.16
N THR A 28 19.42 -22.60 -14.06
CA THR A 28 19.27 -24.05 -13.94
C THR A 28 17.79 -24.35 -14.08
N ALA A 29 17.43 -24.91 -15.23
CA ALA A 29 16.12 -25.44 -15.51
C ALA A 29 15.68 -26.28 -14.30
N ASN A 30 14.62 -25.82 -13.63
CA ASN A 30 13.91 -26.58 -12.64
C ASN A 30 13.39 -27.84 -13.34
N SER A 31 14.14 -28.93 -13.21
CA SER A 31 13.78 -30.24 -13.72
C SER A 31 12.60 -30.76 -12.90
N ARG A 32 11.40 -30.27 -13.23
CA ARG A 32 10.16 -30.89 -12.77
C ARG A 32 10.13 -32.27 -13.41
N LYS A 33 10.54 -33.29 -12.66
CA LYS A 33 10.12 -34.66 -12.93
C LYS A 33 8.61 -34.61 -13.06
N ALA A 34 8.11 -34.92 -14.26
CA ALA A 34 6.71 -35.21 -14.48
C ALA A 34 6.39 -36.46 -13.65
N SER A 35 5.86 -36.23 -12.45
CA SER A 35 5.22 -37.28 -11.67
C SER A 35 3.91 -37.61 -12.37
N GLU A 36 3.82 -38.85 -12.83
CA GLU A 36 2.65 -39.51 -13.39
C GLU A 36 1.33 -39.02 -12.77
N PHE A 37 0.42 -38.61 -13.66
CA PHE A 37 -0.99 -38.39 -13.33
C PHE A 37 -1.62 -39.73 -12.94
N SER A 38 -1.81 -39.93 -11.63
CA SER A 38 -2.77 -40.91 -11.13
C SER A 38 -4.14 -40.23 -11.01
N PRO A 39 -5.23 -40.80 -11.56
CA PRO A 39 -6.57 -40.28 -11.38
C PRO A 39 -7.18 -40.80 -10.08
N ALA A 40 -7.96 -39.95 -9.41
CA ALA A 40 -8.84 -40.21 -8.26
C ALA A 40 -8.29 -39.80 -6.87
N ALA A 41 -8.68 -38.60 -6.45
CA ALA A 41 -9.39 -38.37 -5.18
C ALA A 41 -9.86 -36.91 -5.18
N ALA A 42 -11.17 -36.69 -5.27
CA ALA A 42 -11.76 -35.38 -5.02
C ALA A 42 -11.49 -35.01 -3.56
N GLY A 43 -10.58 -34.08 -3.33
CA GLY A 43 -10.40 -33.46 -2.01
C GLY A 43 -11.69 -32.75 -1.58
N PRO A 44 -11.90 -32.54 -0.26
CA PRO A 44 -13.05 -31.78 0.22
C PRO A 44 -13.06 -30.39 -0.44
N PRO A 45 -14.26 -29.83 -0.74
CA PRO A 45 -14.36 -28.51 -1.33
C PRO A 45 -13.67 -27.51 -0.41
N VAL A 46 -12.66 -26.81 -0.94
CA VAL A 46 -12.12 -25.62 -0.29
C VAL A 46 -13.29 -24.65 -0.08
N PRO A 47 -13.59 -24.22 1.16
CA PRO A 47 -14.61 -23.20 1.36
C PRO A 47 -14.21 -21.95 0.54
N PRO A 48 -15.18 -21.23 -0.04
CA PRO A 48 -14.88 -19.95 -0.69
C PRO A 48 -14.15 -19.05 0.30
N PRO A 49 -13.23 -18.19 -0.16
CA PRO A 49 -12.57 -17.23 0.72
C PRO A 49 -13.67 -16.48 1.47
N SER A 50 -13.72 -16.67 2.78
CA SER A 50 -14.67 -15.97 3.63
C SER A 50 -14.44 -14.48 3.38
N ALA A 51 -15.44 -13.78 2.84
CA ALA A 51 -15.38 -12.34 2.68
C ALA A 51 -14.90 -11.75 4.01
N PRO A 52 -13.98 -10.77 4.01
CA PRO A 52 -13.49 -10.19 5.25
C PRO A 52 -14.70 -9.78 6.07
N SER A 53 -14.87 -10.40 7.24
CA SER A 53 -15.87 -9.97 8.21
C SER A 53 -15.65 -8.49 8.42
N SER A 54 -16.60 -7.66 7.97
CA SER A 54 -16.50 -6.20 8.08
C SER A 54 -16.15 -5.87 9.52
N SER A 55 -14.99 -5.26 9.74
CA SER A 55 -14.58 -4.89 11.08
C SER A 55 -15.57 -3.86 11.65
N PRO A 56 -15.71 -3.75 12.98
CA PRO A 56 -16.57 -2.74 13.59
C PRO A 56 -16.22 -1.32 13.16
N LEU A 57 -14.94 -1.05 12.85
CA LEU A 57 -14.48 0.27 12.39
C LEU A 57 -14.98 0.57 10.98
N LEU A 58 -14.82 -0.38 10.05
CA LEU A 58 -15.32 -0.25 8.68
C LEU A 58 -16.84 -0.15 8.64
N GLU A 59 -17.52 -0.91 9.49
CA GLU A 59 -18.98 -0.88 9.58
C GLU A 59 -19.49 0.48 10.04
N ARG A 60 -18.92 1.06 11.10
CA ARG A 60 -19.22 2.43 11.55
C ARG A 60 -18.99 3.46 10.45
N PHE A 61 -17.87 3.34 9.74
CA PHE A 61 -17.53 4.26 8.66
C PHE A 61 -18.55 4.20 7.52
N ARG A 62 -18.91 3.00 7.09
CA ARG A 62 -19.88 2.78 6.01
C ARG A 62 -21.30 3.17 6.42
N ALA A 63 -21.68 2.96 7.68
CA ALA A 63 -22.96 3.41 8.21
C ALA A 63 -23.08 4.93 8.16
N PHE A 64 -22.03 5.66 8.56
CA PHE A 64 -21.99 7.12 8.46
C PHE A 64 -22.16 7.62 7.03
N LEU A 65 -21.44 7.02 6.07
CA LEU A 65 -21.58 7.39 4.65
C LEU A 65 -23.01 7.18 4.13
N ARG A 66 -23.65 6.08 4.53
CA ARG A 66 -25.01 5.76 4.11
C ARG A 66 -26.05 6.68 4.75
N GLU A 67 -25.89 7.01 6.03
CA GLU A 67 -26.74 7.99 6.71
C GLU A 67 -26.70 9.34 6.00
N ARG A 68 -25.51 9.78 5.57
CA ARG A 68 -25.36 11.01 4.77
C ARG A 68 -25.99 10.90 3.39
N GLU A 69 -25.89 9.76 2.73
CA GLU A 69 -26.56 9.53 1.44
C GLU A 69 -28.10 9.48 1.58
N GLU A 70 -28.64 8.95 2.67
CA GLU A 70 -30.08 8.85 2.94
C GLU A 70 -30.68 10.22 3.33
N GLU A 71 -29.97 11.03 4.12
CA GLU A 71 -30.33 12.41 4.45
C GLU A 71 -30.30 13.33 3.21
N MET A 72 -29.47 12.98 2.23
CA MET A 72 -29.28 13.68 0.94
C MET A 72 -30.47 13.59 -0.02
N GLY A 73 -31.53 12.84 0.29
CA GLY A 73 -32.73 12.74 -0.55
C GLY A 73 -33.42 14.08 -0.87
N VAL A 74 -32.98 15.20 -0.27
CA VAL A 74 -33.51 16.56 -0.45
C VAL A 74 -32.43 17.64 -0.73
N SER A 75 -31.14 17.43 -0.45
CA SER A 75 -30.06 18.44 -0.63
C SER A 75 -28.82 17.84 -1.29
N SER A 76 -28.28 18.50 -2.33
CA SER A 76 -27.31 17.94 -3.31
C SER A 76 -25.85 17.82 -2.84
N GLU A 77 -25.56 17.87 -1.54
CA GLU A 77 -24.19 17.77 -1.00
C GLU A 77 -23.96 16.47 -0.23
N GLY A 78 -23.04 15.63 -0.73
CA GLY A 78 -22.60 14.41 -0.06
C GLY A 78 -21.82 14.73 1.23
N PRO A 79 -21.26 13.71 1.92
CA PRO A 79 -20.50 13.95 3.13
C PRO A 79 -19.37 14.96 2.87
N SER A 80 -19.28 15.96 3.75
CA SER A 80 -18.29 17.01 3.63
C SER A 80 -16.89 16.45 3.93
N GLN A 81 -15.86 17.12 3.41
CA GLN A 81 -14.47 16.71 3.65
C GLN A 81 -14.14 16.66 5.15
N GLU A 82 -14.61 17.65 5.92
CA GLU A 82 -14.36 17.75 7.36
C GLU A 82 -14.91 16.54 8.12
N GLU A 83 -16.11 16.09 7.79
CA GLU A 83 -16.74 14.93 8.42
C GLU A 83 -15.99 13.63 8.13
N ILE A 84 -15.59 13.42 6.88
CA ILE A 84 -14.78 12.26 6.47
C ILE A 84 -13.43 12.25 7.20
N VAL A 85 -12.79 13.42 7.28
CA VAL A 85 -11.49 13.58 7.91
C VAL A 85 -11.58 13.38 9.43
N ASP A 86 -12.64 13.86 10.08
CA ASP A 86 -12.86 13.68 11.51
C ASP A 86 -13.18 12.22 11.86
N LEU A 87 -13.98 11.54 11.05
CA LEU A 87 -14.24 10.11 11.25
C LEU A 87 -12.96 9.28 11.06
N TYR A 88 -12.14 9.63 10.06
CA TYR A 88 -10.82 9.00 9.88
C TYR A 88 -9.87 9.29 11.05
N ARG A 89 -9.92 10.50 11.62
CA ARG A 89 -9.17 10.86 12.83
C ARG A 89 -9.56 9.99 14.02
N LEU A 90 -10.85 9.78 14.25
CA LEU A 90 -11.33 8.91 15.33
C LEU A 90 -10.83 7.46 15.15
N ALA A 91 -10.92 6.94 13.93
CA ALA A 91 -10.35 5.64 13.58
C ALA A 91 -8.83 5.56 13.82
N LEU A 92 -8.09 6.63 13.51
CA LEU A 92 -6.65 6.73 13.79
C LEU A 92 -6.34 6.72 15.29
N LEU A 93 -7.19 7.28 16.14
CA LEU A 93 -6.97 7.26 17.60
C LEU A 93 -7.03 5.84 18.17
N GLU A 94 -7.79 4.93 17.54
CA GLU A 94 -7.83 3.51 17.92
C GLU A 94 -6.51 2.77 17.65
N LEU A 95 -5.66 3.28 16.75
CA LEU A 95 -4.37 2.68 16.40
C LEU A 95 -3.28 2.96 17.45
N THR A 96 -3.50 2.53 18.70
CA THR A 96 -2.57 2.75 19.83
C THR A 96 -1.35 1.81 19.83
N PHE A 97 -1.46 0.67 19.15
CA PHE A 97 -0.40 -0.30 18.90
C PHE A 97 -0.40 -0.71 17.42
N ASN A 98 0.59 -1.49 16.98
CA ASN A 98 0.66 -2.00 15.61
C ASN A 98 -0.44 -3.07 15.38
N SER A 99 -1.67 -2.60 15.18
CA SER A 99 -2.85 -3.44 14.99
C SER A 99 -3.08 -3.66 13.51
N LYS A 100 -2.75 -4.86 13.02
CA LYS A 100 -3.02 -5.28 11.63
C LYS A 100 -4.47 -4.98 11.20
N PRO A 101 -5.53 -5.36 11.95
CA PRO A 101 -6.89 -5.09 11.50
C PRO A 101 -7.20 -3.59 11.38
N ILE A 102 -6.75 -2.77 12.34
CA ILE A 102 -6.99 -1.31 12.27
C ILE A 102 -6.22 -0.69 11.09
N ILE A 103 -4.98 -1.12 10.84
CA ILE A 103 -4.20 -0.66 9.68
C ILE A 103 -4.92 -1.05 8.38
N THR A 104 -5.38 -2.30 8.27
CA THR A 104 -6.14 -2.77 7.11
C THR A 104 -7.37 -1.89 6.87
N ASP A 105 -8.16 -1.63 7.91
CA ASP A 105 -9.37 -0.81 7.78
C ASP A 105 -9.06 0.63 7.37
N LEU A 106 -8.07 1.27 8.02
CA LEU A 106 -7.61 2.61 7.69
C LEU A 106 -7.13 2.72 6.24
N THR A 107 -6.47 1.68 5.72
CA THR A 107 -6.02 1.66 4.32
C THR A 107 -7.15 1.43 3.34
N ILE A 108 -8.15 0.61 3.69
CA ILE A 108 -9.36 0.43 2.89
C ILE A 108 -10.12 1.76 2.80
N ILE A 109 -10.37 2.42 3.94
CA ILE A 109 -11.08 3.70 3.98
C ILE A 109 -10.34 4.77 3.17
N ALA A 110 -9.02 4.89 3.33
CA ALA A 110 -8.23 5.86 2.56
C ALA A 110 -8.27 5.57 1.05
N GLY A 111 -8.32 4.30 0.67
CA GLY A 111 -8.47 3.88 -0.73
C GLY A 111 -9.87 4.12 -1.31
N GLU A 112 -10.92 4.06 -0.49
CA GLU A 112 -12.30 4.36 -0.89
C GLU A 112 -12.54 5.89 -0.96
N GLN A 113 -11.89 6.68 -0.09
CA GLN A 113 -12.10 8.12 0.07
C GLN A 113 -11.00 8.98 -0.59
N LEU A 114 -10.59 8.63 -1.82
CA LEU A 114 -9.50 9.32 -2.54
C LEU A 114 -9.76 10.82 -2.76
N ALA A 115 -11.02 11.23 -2.92
CA ALA A 115 -11.41 12.62 -3.09
C ALA A 115 -10.99 13.50 -1.89
N PHE A 116 -10.92 12.91 -0.69
CA PHE A 116 -10.57 13.58 0.56
C PHE A 116 -9.14 13.27 1.02
N GLY A 117 -8.31 12.67 0.14
CA GLY A 117 -6.98 12.17 0.48
C GLY A 117 -6.04 13.22 1.07
N LYS A 118 -6.16 14.49 0.64
CA LYS A 118 -5.35 15.59 1.21
C LYS A 118 -5.63 15.80 2.70
N GLY A 119 -6.91 15.78 3.09
CA GLY A 119 -7.30 15.93 4.50
C GLY A 119 -6.88 14.73 5.34
N ILE A 120 -7.07 13.52 4.80
CA ILE A 120 -6.65 12.27 5.44
C ILE A 120 -5.13 12.27 5.69
N ALA A 121 -4.32 12.62 4.69
CA ALA A 121 -2.87 12.71 4.82
C ALA A 121 -2.44 13.74 5.87
N ALA A 122 -3.11 14.91 5.92
CA ALA A 122 -2.81 15.94 6.90
C ALA A 122 -3.04 15.45 8.34
N VAL A 123 -4.12 14.71 8.60
CA VAL A 123 -4.40 14.13 9.92
C VAL A 123 -3.39 13.04 10.28
N ILE A 124 -3.02 12.17 9.34
CA ILE A 124 -1.97 11.15 9.57
C ILE A 124 -0.65 11.83 9.97
N CYS A 125 -0.20 12.81 9.19
CA CYS A 125 1.03 13.55 9.48
C CYS A 125 0.96 14.27 10.84
N SER A 126 -0.17 14.95 11.13
CA SER A 126 -0.39 15.64 12.40
C SER A 126 -0.39 14.71 13.60
N ARG A 127 -0.72 13.43 13.42
CA ARG A 127 -0.67 12.42 14.48
C ARG A 127 0.75 11.92 14.74
N ILE A 128 1.57 11.79 13.70
CA ILE A 128 2.95 11.28 13.81
C ILE A 128 3.88 12.28 14.53
N VAL A 129 3.64 13.57 14.33
CA VAL A 129 4.48 14.64 14.91
C VAL A 129 4.11 15.04 16.35
N GLN A 130 3.09 14.41 16.94
CA GLN A 130 2.67 14.63 18.33
C GLN A 130 3.53 13.88 19.33
#